data_AF-A0A5N4C795-F1
#
_entry.id   AF-A0A5N4C795-F1
#
_cell.length_a   1.000
_cell.length_b   1.000
_cell.length_c   1.000
_cell.angle_alpha   90.00
_cell.angle_beta   90.00
_cell.angle_gamma   90.00
#
_symmetry.space_group_name_H-M   'P 1'
#
loop_
_entity.id
_entity.type
_entity.pdbx_description
1 polymer ?
#
loop_
_entity_poly.entity_id
_entity_poly.type
_entity_poly.pdbx_seq_one_letter_code
_entity_poly.pdbx_strand_id
1 'polypeptide(L)'
;QGFWFTMADSQEEDLQKFLKNVDEITSLIQKMNSDDPVVREKAVLETEKRLQFTEGDQEEDECRTTINKTRISPPQAPAKVSFSCRGDT
;
A
#
# COMPACT_ATOMS: atom_id res chain seq x y z
N GLN A 1 20.52 -11.15 -31.75
CA GLN A 1 20.73 -11.30 -30.29
C GLN A 1 20.31 -9.98 -29.65
N GLY A 2 19.48 -9.98 -28.61
CA GLY A 2 19.18 -8.76 -27.85
C GLY A 2 17.76 -8.21 -28.02
N PHE A 3 16.90 -8.58 -27.05
CA PHE A 3 15.79 -7.79 -26.47
C PHE A 3 15.11 -8.62 -25.36
N TRP A 4 15.10 -9.95 -25.52
CA TRP A 4 14.57 -10.89 -24.52
C TRP A 4 15.52 -11.15 -23.33
N PHE A 5 16.83 -10.96 -23.52
CA PHE A 5 17.82 -11.17 -22.47
C PHE A 5 17.69 -10.11 -21.36
N THR A 6 17.50 -8.84 -21.74
CA THR A 6 17.34 -7.72 -20.80
C THR A 6 16.08 -7.81 -19.94
N MET A 7 15.01 -8.43 -20.43
CA MET A 7 13.74 -8.58 -19.69
C MET A 7 13.78 -9.76 -18.71
N ALA A 8 14.57 -10.79 -19.02
CA ALA A 8 14.82 -11.91 -18.12
C ALA A 8 15.80 -11.51 -17.00
N ASP A 9 16.83 -10.71 -17.32
CA ASP A 9 17.77 -10.21 -16.32
C ASP A 9 17.08 -9.30 -15.28
N SER A 10 16.18 -8.41 -15.71
CA SER A 10 15.44 -7.55 -14.75
C SER A 10 14.53 -8.36 -13.82
N GLN A 11 13.88 -9.41 -14.33
CA GLN A 11 13.03 -10.28 -13.50
C GLN A 11 13.85 -11.14 -12.53
N GLU A 12 15.04 -11.59 -12.93
CA GLU A 12 15.94 -12.33 -12.06
C GLU A 12 16.49 -11.43 -10.93
N GLU A 13 16.88 -10.19 -11.25
CA GLU A 13 17.31 -9.20 -10.24
C GLU A 13 16.20 -8.91 -9.21
N ASP A 14 14.96 -8.74 -9.67
CA ASP A 14 13.81 -8.52 -8.80
C ASP A 14 13.51 -9.73 -7.90
N LEU A 15 13.59 -10.94 -8.46
CA LEU A 15 13.43 -12.18 -7.69
C LEU A 15 14.52 -12.30 -6.61
N GLN A 16 15.78 -12.00 -6.94
CA GLN A 16 16.87 -12.04 -5.97
C GLN A 16 16.69 -11.01 -4.86
N LYS A 17 16.25 -9.80 -5.19
CA LYS A 17 15.90 -8.77 -4.21
C LYS A 17 14.76 -9.24 -3.29
N PHE A 18 13.73 -9.87 -3.85
CA PHE A 18 12.63 -10.44 -3.07
C PHE A 18 13.12 -11.54 -2.11
N LEU A 19 13.89 -12.51 -2.60
CA LEU A 19 14.42 -13.61 -1.78
C LEU A 19 15.32 -13.11 -0.66
N LYS A 20 16.17 -12.12 -0.94
CA LYS A 20 16.99 -11.45 0.07
C LYS A 20 16.13 -10.76 1.13
N ASN A 21 15.09 -10.04 0.71
CA ASN A 21 14.16 -9.41 1.63
C ASN A 21 13.49 -10.42 2.55
N VAL A 22 13.07 -11.58 2.02
CA VAL A 22 12.46 -12.67 2.79
C VAL A 22 13.43 -13.25 3.83
N ASP A 23 14.69 -13.48 3.45
CA ASP A 23 15.72 -14.00 4.36
C ASP A 23 16.02 -13.02 5.51
N GLU A 24 16.12 -11.73 5.18
CA GLU A 24 16.31 -10.65 6.16
C GLU A 24 15.12 -10.54 7.13
N ILE A 25 13.87 -10.62 6.63
CA ILE A 25 12.66 -10.63 7.49
C ILE A 25 12.67 -11.86 8.40
N THR A 26 13.01 -13.04 7.86
CA THR A 26 13.03 -14.30 8.62
C THR A 26 14.02 -14.23 9.77
N SER A 27 15.23 -13.72 9.50
CA SER A 27 16.26 -13.51 10.51
C SER A 27 15.80 -12.55 11.62
N LEU A 28 15.06 -11.51 11.26
CA LEU A 28 14.55 -10.51 12.21
C LEU A 28 13.48 -11.10 13.13
N ILE A 29 12.52 -11.84 12.57
CA ILE A 29 11.47 -12.54 13.33
C ILE A 29 12.10 -13.56 14.30
N GLN A 30 13.10 -14.31 13.85
CA GLN A 30 13.82 -15.25 14.72
C GLN A 30 14.47 -14.54 15.91
N LYS A 31 15.13 -13.40 15.68
CA LYS A 31 15.73 -12.60 16.77
C LYS A 31 14.67 -12.02 17.71
N MET A 32 13.52 -11.58 17.20
CA MET A 32 12.41 -11.09 18.04
C MET A 32 11.82 -12.19 18.93
N ASN A 33 11.86 -13.45 18.47
CA ASN A 33 11.41 -14.61 19.23
C ASN A 33 12.50 -15.20 20.14
N SER A 34 13.65 -14.54 20.28
CA SER A 34 14.71 -14.96 21.20
C SER A 34 14.27 -14.86 22.66
N ASP A 35 14.75 -15.81 23.47
CA ASP A 35 14.61 -15.77 24.94
C ASP A 35 15.51 -14.69 25.57
N ASP A 36 16.53 -14.21 24.84
CA ASP A 36 17.39 -13.12 25.29
C ASP A 36 16.68 -11.76 25.08
N PRO A 37 16.37 -11.03 26.18
CA PRO A 37 15.67 -9.75 26.11
C PRO A 37 16.44 -8.68 25.32
N VAL A 38 17.77 -8.70 25.34
CA VAL A 38 18.61 -7.71 24.64
C VAL A 38 18.57 -7.96 23.13
N VAL A 39 18.61 -9.23 22.72
CA VAL A 39 18.49 -9.62 21.31
C VAL A 39 17.11 -9.25 20.77
N ARG A 40 16.06 -9.51 21.56
CA ARG A 40 14.68 -9.18 21.21
C ARG A 40 14.47 -7.67 21.07
N GLU A 41 14.89 -6.87 22.06
CA GLU A 41 14.75 -5.41 22.03
C GLU A 41 15.48 -4.81 20.83
N LYS A 42 16.70 -5.28 20.55
CA LYS A 42 17.44 -4.86 19.36
C LYS A 42 16.70 -5.19 18.05
N ALA A 43 16.09 -6.37 17.97
CA ALA A 43 15.33 -6.80 16.80
C ALA A 43 14.04 -5.97 16.60
N VAL A 44 13.39 -5.54 17.68
CA VAL A 44 12.26 -4.61 17.61
C VAL A 44 12.69 -3.27 17.00
N LEU A 45 13.77 -2.67 17.50
CA LEU A 45 14.30 -1.41 16.96
C LEU A 45 14.71 -1.51 15.48
N GLU A 46 15.34 -2.64 15.10
CA GLU A 46 15.71 -2.91 13.71
C GLU A 46 14.47 -3.03 12.80
N THR A 47 13.39 -3.63 13.31
CA THR A 47 12.08 -3.71 12.61
C THR A 47 11.46 -2.34 12.42
N GLU A 48 11.40 -1.52 13.48
CA GLU A 48 10.84 -0.17 13.43
C GLU A 48 11.56 0.70 12.41
N LYS A 49 12.90 0.64 12.41
CA LYS A 49 13.71 1.35 11.42
C LYS A 49 13.33 0.94 10.00
N ARG A 50 13.21 -0.37 9.72
CA ARG A 50 12.87 -0.87 8.38
C ARG A 50 11.47 -0.44 7.94
N LEU A 51 10.49 -0.47 8.85
CA LEU A 51 9.12 -0.03 8.55
C LEU A 51 9.08 1.45 8.16
N GLN A 52 9.84 2.31 8.84
CA GLN A 52 9.94 3.74 8.49
C GLN A 52 10.50 3.96 7.07
N PHE A 53 11.42 3.10 6.60
CA PHE A 53 11.96 3.21 5.25
C PHE A 53 11.04 2.61 4.18
N THR A 54 10.14 1.69 4.53
CA THR A 54 9.27 1.00 3.57
C THR A 54 8.05 1.84 3.17
N GLU A 55 7.68 2.86 3.97
CA GLU A 55 6.60 3.81 3.64
C GLU A 55 6.98 4.80 2.50
N GLY A 56 8.27 4.95 2.17
CA GLY A 56 8.75 5.90 1.15
C GLY A 56 8.94 5.32 -0.26
N ASP A 57 9.11 4.01 -0.38
CA ASP A 57 9.49 3.29 -1.63
C ASP A 57 8.41 2.29 -2.08
N GLN A 58 7.14 2.52 -1.72
CA GLN A 58 6.05 1.89 -2.46
C GLN A 58 5.93 2.60 -3.80
N GLU A 59 6.57 2.02 -4.83
CA GLU A 59 6.01 2.07 -6.18
C GLU A 59 4.51 1.87 -6.05
N GLU A 60 3.79 2.86 -6.57
CA GLU A 60 2.39 3.12 -6.30
C GLU A 60 1.57 1.83 -6.30
N ASP A 61 0.93 1.60 -5.16
CA ASP A 61 -0.27 0.79 -4.99
C ASP A 61 -1.09 0.75 -6.30
N GLU A 62 -0.95 -0.35 -7.07
CA GLU A 62 -1.66 -0.55 -8.34
C GLU A 62 -3.18 -0.66 -8.12
N CYS A 63 -3.65 -0.59 -6.87
CA CYS A 63 -5.06 -0.41 -6.50
C CYS A 63 -5.56 1.04 -6.59
N ARG A 64 -4.91 1.94 -7.33
CA ARG A 64 -5.49 3.24 -7.70
C ARG A 64 -6.66 3.06 -8.67
N THR A 65 -7.86 2.76 -8.16
CA THR A 65 -9.08 2.83 -8.98
C THR A 65 -9.29 4.26 -9.46
N THR A 66 -9.48 4.44 -10.78
CA THR A 66 -9.83 5.73 -11.38
C THR A 66 -11.21 6.18 -10.89
N ILE A 67 -11.24 7.20 -10.01
CA ILE A 67 -12.50 7.83 -9.58
C ILE A 67 -13.04 8.66 -10.76
N ASN A 68 -13.99 8.11 -11.50
CA ASN A 68 -14.79 8.87 -12.45
C ASN A 68 -15.76 9.77 -11.68
N LYS A 69 -15.48 11.08 -11.59
CA LYS A 69 -16.39 12.06 -10.98
C LYS A 69 -17.49 12.45 -11.97
N THR A 70 -18.72 11.99 -11.72
CA THR A 70 -19.89 12.48 -12.46
C THR A 70 -20.35 13.81 -11.85
N ARG A 71 -20.27 14.90 -12.61
CA ARG A 71 -20.84 16.19 -12.22
C ARG A 71 -22.34 16.20 -12.49
N ILE A 72 -23.11 15.84 -11.47
CA ILE A 72 -24.57 15.98 -11.48
C ILE A 72 -24.94 17.47 -11.45
N SER A 73 -25.50 17.96 -12.56
CA SER A 73 -26.15 19.28 -12.61
C SER A 73 -27.41 19.25 -11.75
N PRO A 74 -27.72 20.32 -11.00
CA PRO A 74 -29.01 20.43 -10.35
C PRO A 74 -30.12 20.35 -11.42
N PRO A 75 -31.26 19.72 -11.11
CA PRO A 75 -32.40 19.72 -12.02
C PRO A 75 -32.74 21.17 -12.34
N GLN A 76 -32.80 21.50 -13.62
CA GLN A 76 -33.27 22.81 -14.05
C GLN A 76 -34.76 22.88 -13.68
N ALA A 77 -35.04 23.48 -12.53
CA ALA A 77 -36.39 23.54 -11.98
C ALA A 77 -37.32 24.23 -12.99
N PRO A 78 -38.39 23.57 -13.48
CA PRO A 78 -39.49 24.33 -14.05
C PRO A 78 -40.08 25.20 -12.94
N ALA A 79 -40.35 26.45 -13.28
CA ALA A 79 -40.78 27.48 -12.34
C ALA A 79 -41.93 26.99 -11.44
N LYS A 80 -41.68 27.06 -10.13
CA LYS A 80 -42.66 27.01 -9.03
C LYS A 80 -43.58 25.77 -9.02
N VAL A 81 -43.16 24.73 -8.30
CA VAL A 81 -44.10 23.84 -7.62
C VAL A 81 -43.84 23.96 -6.13
N SER A 82 -44.74 24.63 -5.42
CA SER A 82 -44.69 24.78 -3.96
C SER A 82 -45.10 23.45 -3.31
N PHE A 83 -44.14 22.76 -2.71
CA PHE A 83 -44.43 21.63 -1.83
C PHE A 83 -44.37 22.10 -0.37
N SER A 84 -45.53 22.14 0.28
CA SER A 84 -45.67 22.27 1.73
C SER A 84 -45.49 20.88 2.34
N CYS A 85 -44.46 20.69 3.16
CA CYS A 85 -44.33 19.50 3.99
C CYS A 85 -45.29 19.65 5.18
N ARG A 86 -46.32 18.80 5.28
CA ARG A 86 -47.03 18.58 6.54
C ARG A 86 -46.14 17.75 7.44
N GLY A 87 -45.73 18.34 8.56
CA GLY A 87 -45.24 17.56 9.70
C GLY A 87 -46.45 17.11 10.50
N ASP A 88 -46.77 15.82 10.44
CA ASP A 88 -47.67 15.20 11.41
C ASP A 88 -46.85 14.80 12.64
N THR A 89 -47.44 15.11 13.79
CA THR A 89 -46.88 14.98 15.14
C THR A 89 -46.94 13.54 15.63
#